data_AF-A0A963L6P3-F1
#
_entry.id   AF-A0A963L6P3-F1
#
_cell.length_a   1.000
_cell.length_b   1.000
_cell.length_c   1.000
_cell.angle_alpha   90.00
_cell.angle_beta   90.00
_cell.angle_gamma   90.00
#
_symmetry.space_group_name_H-M   'P 1'
#
loop_
_entity.id
_entity.type
_entity.pdbx_description
1 polymer ?
#
loop_
_entity_poly.entity_id
_entity_poly.type
_entity_poly.pdbx_seq_one_letter_code
_entity_poly.pdbx_strand_id
1 'polypeptide(L)'
;ITKHCVRYSLSLCPKQAKGVTGVQGTVRAEPLQLINGKEKLILRFDCKPCEMHVVGKIKRSVMNAVPASPVKFYRTRPVAGV
;
A
#
# COMPACT_ATOMS: atom_id res chain seq x y z
N ILE A 1 7.16 -5.94 -19.58
CA ILE A 1 6.17 -6.23 -18.52
C ILE A 1 5.24 -5.02 -18.40
N THR A 2 3.96 -5.17 -18.73
CA THR A 2 2.99 -4.08 -18.55
C THR A 2 2.69 -3.93 -17.06
N LYS A 3 2.84 -2.73 -16.48
CA LYS A 3 2.43 -2.46 -15.10
C LYS A 3 0.89 -2.45 -15.04
N HIS A 4 0.31 -3.58 -14.65
CA HIS A 4 -1.11 -3.70 -14.38
C HIS A 4 -1.32 -4.19 -12.94
N CYS A 5 -2.21 -3.51 -12.21
CA CYS A 5 -2.53 -3.91 -10.84
C CYS A 5 -3.53 -5.06 -10.82
N VAL A 6 -3.68 -5.76 -9.69
CA VAL A 6 -4.63 -6.88 -9.55
C VAL A 6 -6.07 -6.49 -9.93
N ARG A 7 -6.48 -5.25 -9.66
CA ARG A 7 -7.79 -4.74 -10.10
C ARG A 7 -7.95 -4.70 -11.62
N TYR A 8 -6.87 -4.51 -12.37
CA TYR A 8 -6.89 -4.59 -13.82
C TYR A 8 -7.07 -6.04 -14.30
N SER A 9 -6.35 -6.99 -13.70
CA SER A 9 -6.52 -8.43 -14.02
C SER A 9 -7.91 -8.95 -13.68
N LEU A 10 -8.57 -8.36 -12.68
CA LEU A 10 -9.94 -8.69 -12.28
C LEU A 10 -11.01 -7.85 -12.99
N SER A 11 -10.65 -7.01 -13.97
CA SER A 11 -11.59 -6.14 -14.70
C SER A 11 -12.35 -5.13 -13.82
N LEU A 12 -11.82 -4.81 -12.63
CA LEU A 12 -12.38 -3.87 -11.65
C LEU A 12 -11.66 -2.50 -11.68
N CYS A 13 -10.90 -2.22 -12.74
CA CYS A 13 -10.03 -1.05 -12.81
C CYS A 13 -10.79 0.17 -13.38
N PRO A 14 -10.78 1.32 -12.68
CA PRO A 14 -11.43 2.54 -13.17
C PRO A 14 -10.78 3.10 -14.45
N LYS A 15 -9.58 2.65 -14.84
CA LYS A 15 -8.97 3.01 -16.13
C LYS A 15 -9.79 2.51 -17.33
N GLN A 16 -10.44 1.35 -17.21
CA GLN A 16 -11.31 0.82 -18.27
C GLN A 16 -12.67 1.55 -18.30
N ALA A 17 -13.14 2.00 -17.14
CA ALA A 17 -14.42 2.71 -17.00
C ALA A 17 -14.38 4.18 -17.45
N LYS A 18 -13.20 4.76 -17.72
CA LYS A 18 -13.04 6.20 -18.00
C LYS A 18 -13.74 6.69 -19.27
N GLY A 19 -14.11 5.80 -20.20
CA GLY A 19 -14.80 6.13 -21.45
C GLY A 19 -16.26 5.68 -21.54
N VAL A 20 -16.82 5.08 -20.47
CA VAL A 20 -18.18 4.55 -20.47
C VAL A 20 -19.08 5.50 -19.68
N THR A 21 -19.88 6.29 -20.38
CA THR A 21 -20.86 7.21 -19.78
C THR A 21 -21.82 6.43 -18.87
N GLY A 22 -21.75 6.67 -17.55
CA GLY A 22 -22.58 6.03 -16.53
C GLY A 22 -21.83 5.26 -15.43
N VAL A 23 -20.53 4.97 -15.61
CA VAL A 23 -19.72 4.18 -14.64
C VAL A 23 -18.85 5.06 -13.72
N GLN A 24 -18.86 6.37 -13.96
CA GLN A 24 -18.21 7.37 -13.11
C GLN A 24 -19.00 7.56 -11.81
N GLY A 25 -18.86 6.63 -10.86
CA GLY A 25 -19.44 6.75 -9.51
C GLY A 25 -19.78 5.42 -8.82
N THR A 26 -19.95 4.34 -9.58
CA THR A 26 -20.31 2.99 -9.07
C THR A 26 -19.09 2.15 -8.68
N VAL A 27 -17.92 2.40 -9.28
CA VAL A 27 -16.67 1.72 -8.91
C VAL A 27 -16.10 2.36 -7.64
N ARG A 28 -16.76 2.15 -6.50
CA ARG A 28 -16.17 2.47 -5.20
C ARG A 28 -14.96 1.56 -5.01
N ALA A 29 -13.79 2.18 -4.83
CA ALA A 29 -12.54 1.49 -4.60
C ALA A 29 -12.51 0.93 -3.17
N GLU A 30 -13.39 -0.04 -2.88
CA GLU A 30 -13.34 -0.74 -1.61
C GLU A 30 -12.01 -1.52 -1.54
N PRO A 31 -11.27 -1.41 -0.42
CA PRO A 31 -9.94 -2.01 -0.34
C PRO A 31 -10.05 -3.53 -0.39
N LEU A 32 -9.30 -4.16 -1.31
CA LEU A 32 -9.22 -5.61 -1.37
C LEU A 32 -8.38 -6.13 -0.21
N GLN A 33 -8.73 -7.30 0.31
CA GLN A 33 -7.97 -7.97 1.35
C GLN A 33 -7.31 -9.22 0.76
N LEU A 34 -6.02 -9.38 1.03
CA LEU A 34 -5.29 -10.61 0.76
C LEU A 34 -5.15 -11.37 2.08
N ILE A 35 -5.68 -12.59 2.10
CA ILE A 35 -5.63 -13.47 3.27
C ILE A 35 -4.53 -14.50 3.01
N ASN A 36 -3.46 -14.45 3.79
CA ASN A 36 -2.40 -15.46 3.77
C ASN A 36 -2.42 -16.23 5.09
N GLY A 37 -3.22 -17.30 5.13
CA GLY A 37 -3.48 -18.07 6.34
C GLY A 37 -4.12 -17.23 7.45
N LYS A 38 -3.35 -16.87 8.48
CA LYS A 38 -3.80 -16.06 9.63
C LYS A 38 -3.58 -14.55 9.42
N GLU A 39 -2.90 -14.14 8.36
CA GLU A 39 -2.58 -12.74 8.09
C GLU A 39 -3.61 -12.12 7.14
N LYS A 40 -4.17 -10.99 7.55
CA LYS A 40 -5.03 -10.16 6.70
C LYS A 40 -4.23 -8.92 6.27
N LEU A 41 -3.95 -8.84 4.98
CA LEU A 41 -3.26 -7.73 4.35
C LEU A 41 -4.28 -6.92 3.55
N ILE A 42 -4.21 -5.60 3.63
CA ILE A 42 -5.06 -4.68 2.89
C ILE A 42 -4.29 -4.18 1.68
N LEU A 43 -4.88 -4.31 0.50
CA LEU A 43 -4.32 -3.84 -0.76
C LEU A 43 -4.87 -2.44 -1.07
N ARG A 44 -3.99 -1.45 -1.09
CA ARG A 44 -4.28 -0.09 -1.55
C ARG A 44 -3.80 0.05 -3.00
N PHE A 45 -4.65 0.58 -3.87
CA PHE A 45 -4.39 0.62 -5.30
C PHE A 45 -4.26 2.05 -5.81
N ASP A 46 -3.10 2.37 -6.37
CA ASP A 46 -2.84 3.63 -7.06
C ASP A 46 -3.15 3.49 -8.54
N CYS A 47 -4.39 3.83 -8.88
CA CYS A 47 -4.93 3.64 -10.22
C CYS A 47 -4.27 4.51 -11.29
N LYS A 48 -3.43 5.50 -10.95
CA LYS A 48 -2.71 6.34 -11.92
C LYS A 48 -1.45 5.61 -12.44
N PRO A 49 -0.48 5.22 -11.60
CA PRO A 49 0.68 4.42 -12.00
C PRO A 49 0.41 2.89 -12.09
N CYS A 50 -0.79 2.41 -11.75
CA CYS A 50 -1.10 0.97 -11.61
C CYS A 50 -0.24 0.27 -10.55
N GLU A 51 0.00 0.94 -9.42
CA GLU A 51 0.78 0.39 -8.31
C GLU A 51 -0.13 -0.15 -7.21
N MET A 52 0.34 -1.16 -6.49
CA MET A 52 -0.38 -1.83 -5.41
C MET A 52 0.47 -1.80 -4.16
N HIS A 53 -0.03 -1.12 -3.14
CA HIS A 53 0.58 -1.07 -1.81
C HIS A 53 -0.07 -2.13 -0.92
N VAL A 54 0.77 -3.00 -0.36
CA VAL A 54 0.34 -4.03 0.59
C VAL A 54 0.55 -3.49 2.00
N VAL A 55 -0.55 -3.25 2.71
CA VAL A 55 -0.55 -2.69 4.06
C VAL A 55 -1.01 -3.76 5.04
N GLY A 56 -0.22 -4.04 6.06
CA GLY A 56 -0.52 -5.08 7.04
C GLY A 56 0.06 -4.76 8.41
N LYS A 57 -0.30 -5.58 9.41
CA LYS A 57 0.38 -5.54 10.71
C LYS A 57 1.77 -6.15 10.58
N ILE A 58 2.73 -5.61 11.32
CA ILE A 58 4.08 -6.16 11.36
C ILE A 58 4.06 -7.58 11.93
N LYS A 59 4.84 -8.49 11.33
CA LYS A 59 4.95 -9.86 11.83
C LYS A 59 5.70 -9.86 13.17
N ARG A 60 5.23 -10.67 14.12
CA ARG A 60 5.90 -10.84 15.42
C ARG A 60 7.36 -11.28 15.27
N SER A 61 7.65 -12.18 14.32
CA SER A 61 9.01 -12.64 14.04
C SER A 61 9.94 -11.50 13.61
N VAL A 62 9.43 -10.51 12.87
CA VAL A 62 10.21 -9.34 12.45
C VAL A 62 10.47 -8.41 13.63
N MET A 63 9.47 -8.19 14.48
CA MET A 63 9.60 -7.37 15.69
C MET A 63 10.60 -7.96 16.70
N ASN A 64 10.67 -9.29 16.82
CA ASN A 64 11.62 -9.96 17.70
C ASN A 64 13.05 -10.00 17.14
N ALA A 65 13.22 -9.85 15.81
CA ALA A 65 14.52 -9.94 15.17
C ALA A 65 15.35 -8.66 15.28
N VAL A 66 14.72 -7.51 15.54
CA VAL A 66 15.39 -6.21 15.57
C VAL A 66 15.30 -5.58 16.96
N PRO A 67 16.41 -5.44 17.70
CA PRO A 67 16.39 -4.74 18.98
C PRO A 67 16.07 -3.25 18.78
N ALA A 68 15.18 -2.71 19.62
CA ALA A 68 14.83 -1.30 19.58
C ALA A 68 16.07 -0.44 19.88
N SER A 69 16.46 0.42 18.94
CA SER A 69 17.54 1.39 19.13
C SER A 69 16.94 2.75 19.49
N PRO A 70 17.32 3.37 20.62
CA PRO A 70 16.79 4.67 21.01
C PRO A 70 17.21 5.75 20.01
N VAL A 71 16.24 6.47 19.45
CA VAL A 71 16.50 7.64 18.59
C VAL A 71 16.58 8.88 19.48
N LYS A 72 17.74 9.56 19.47
CA LYS A 72 17.91 10.82 20.20
C LYS A 72 17.37 11.97 19.34
N PHE A 73 16.29 12.59 19.78
CA PHE A 73 15.73 13.78 19.15
C PHE A 73 16.52 15.02 19.60
N TYR A 74 17.05 15.78 18.64
CA TYR A 74 17.71 17.07 18.90
C TYR A 74 16.78 18.20 18.47
N ARG A 75 16.64 19.24 19.33
CA ARG A 75 15.84 20.44 19.01
C ARG A 75 16.47 21.28 17.90
N THR A 76 17.79 21.28 17.81
CA THR A 76 18.58 21.99 16.81
C THR A 76 19.48 21.00 16.09
N ARG A 77 19.83 21.30 14.84
CA ARG A 77 20.75 20.46 14.06
C ARG A 77 22.08 20.36 14.83
N PRO A 78 22.58 19.15 15.13
CA PRO A 78 23.88 19.03 15.79
C PRO A 78 24.94 19.64 14.88
N VAL A 79 25.68 20.62 15.42
CA VAL A 79 26.85 21.20 14.76
C VAL A 79 27.89 20.09 14.71
N ALA A 80 28.24 19.64 13.51
CA ALA A 80 29.27 18.64 13.34
C ALA A 80 30.63 19.28 13.62
N GLY A 81 31.21 18.96 14.79
CA GLY A 81 32.59 19.27 15.15
C GLY A 81 32.74 20.35 16.22
N VAL A 82 32.97 19.93 17.47
CA VAL A 82 34.27 20.01 18.19
C VAL A 82 34.36 18.77 19.08
#